data_AF-A0A316KJL3-F1
#
_entry.id   AF-A0A316KJL3-F1
#
_cell.length_a   1.000
_cell.length_b   1.000
_cell.length_c   1.000
_cell.angle_alpha   90.00
_cell.angle_beta   90.00
_cell.angle_gamma   90.00
#
_symmetry.space_group_name_H-M   'P 1'
#
loop_
_entity.id
_entity.type
_entity.pdbx_description
1 polymer ?
#
loop_
_entity_poly.entity_id
_entity_poly.type
_entity_poly.pdbx_seq_one_letter_code
_entity_poly.pdbx_strand_id
1 'polypeptide(L)'
;MRQNILKIYLDDDEWNHVVGMAETVAMPLSGFVRTFLLTQKPPRPRATGVTVEAVAALNRTGSILNQIAKIGNTSKTFSAAEVRAVAAARERLLSIATQLEGGST
;
A
#
# COMPACT_ATOMS: atom_id res chain seq x y z
N MET A 1 -7.29 5.95 -33.98
CA MET A 1 -7.33 4.52 -34.37
C MET A 1 -5.90 3.98 -34.27
N ARG A 2 -5.63 2.91 -33.51
CA ARG A 2 -4.28 2.34 -33.42
C ARG A 2 -4.07 1.35 -34.57
N GLN A 3 -3.01 1.50 -35.35
CA GLN A 3 -2.79 0.78 -36.61
C GLN A 3 -1.88 -0.46 -36.51
N ASN A 4 -1.18 -0.67 -35.38
CA ASN A 4 -0.26 -1.78 -35.21
C ASN A 4 -0.83 -2.82 -34.24
N ILE A 5 -1.10 -4.03 -34.73
CA ILE A 5 -1.60 -5.17 -33.95
C ILE A 5 -0.49 -6.22 -33.87
N LEU A 6 -0.10 -6.60 -32.66
CA LEU A 6 0.79 -7.74 -32.40
C LEU A 6 -0.08 -8.88 -31.87
N LYS A 7 -0.07 -10.03 -32.56
CA LYS A 7 -0.74 -11.25 -32.10
C LYS A 7 0.23 -12.08 -31.27
N ILE A 8 -0.20 -12.47 -30.08
CA ILE A 8 0.54 -13.35 -29.18
C ILE A 8 -0.39 -14.52 -28.89
N TYR A 9 0.13 -15.74 -28.98
CA TYR A 9 -0.58 -16.94 -28.59
C TYR A 9 -0.12 -17.29 -27.19
N LEU A 10 -1.09 -17.49 -26.30
CA LEU A 10 -0.88 -17.91 -24.92
C LEU A 10 -1.72 -19.16 -24.71
N ASP A 11 -1.22 -20.08 -23.90
CA ASP A 11 -2.08 -21.13 -23.35
C ASP A 11 -2.98 -20.58 -22.22
N ASP A 12 -3.86 -21.43 -21.69
CA ASP A 12 -4.83 -21.03 -20.67
C ASP A 12 -4.14 -20.61 -19.35
N ASP A 13 -3.04 -21.27 -18.98
CA ASP A 13 -2.30 -20.98 -17.74
C ASP A 13 -1.54 -19.66 -17.86
N GLU A 14 -0.88 -19.43 -19.00
CA GLU A 14 -0.22 -18.18 -19.34
C GLU A 14 -1.23 -17.01 -19.41
N TRP A 15 -2.40 -17.25 -20.01
CA TRP A 15 -3.48 -16.27 -20.05
C TRP A 15 -3.93 -15.88 -18.65
N ASN A 16 -4.27 -16.87 -17.82
CA ASN A 16 -4.73 -16.64 -16.44
C ASN A 16 -3.66 -15.91 -15.62
N HIS A 17 -2.39 -16.26 -15.81
CA HIS A 17 -1.27 -15.61 -15.14
C HIS A 17 -1.16 -14.13 -15.52
N VAL A 18 -1.22 -13.80 -16.82
CA VAL A 18 -1.11 -12.41 -17.29
C VAL A 18 -2.33 -11.57 -16.88
N VAL A 19 -3.53 -12.15 -16.90
CA VAL A 19 -4.75 -11.50 -16.40
C VAL A 19 -4.61 -11.19 -14.91
N GLY A 20 -4.19 -12.16 -14.09
CA GLY A 20 -3.97 -11.94 -12.66
C GLY A 20 -2.94 -10.84 -12.39
N MET A 21 -1.85 -10.80 -13.16
CA MET A 21 -0.87 -9.70 -13.04
C MET A 21 -1.49 -8.33 -13.36
N ALA A 22 -2.31 -8.22 -14.40
CA ALA A 22 -2.98 -6.97 -14.74
C ALA A 22 -3.98 -6.52 -13.65
N GLU A 23 -4.69 -7.45 -13.03
CA GLU A 23 -5.60 -7.20 -11.92
C GLU A 23 -4.88 -6.70 -10.67
N THR A 24 -3.75 -7.32 -10.31
CA THR A 24 -2.97 -6.92 -9.10
C THR A 24 -2.49 -5.47 -9.15
N VAL A 25 -2.34 -4.91 -10.35
CA VAL A 25 -1.89 -3.52 -10.57
C VAL A 25 -3.03 -2.60 -10.99
N ALA A 26 -4.27 -3.08 -10.94
CA ALA A 26 -5.50 -2.37 -11.31
C ALA A 26 -5.43 -1.70 -12.70
N MET A 27 -4.89 -2.42 -13.70
CA MET A 27 -4.72 -1.90 -15.05
C MET A 27 -5.47 -2.77 -16.08
N PRO A 28 -6.07 -2.18 -17.12
CA PRO A 28 -6.57 -2.96 -18.25
C PRO A 28 -5.45 -3.78 -18.88
N LEU A 29 -5.73 -5.05 -19.24
CA LEU A 29 -4.76 -5.98 -19.83
C LEU A 29 -3.95 -5.37 -20.99
N SER A 30 -4.61 -4.63 -21.88
CA SER A 30 -3.95 -3.97 -23.01
C SER A 30 -2.95 -2.87 -22.60
N GLY A 31 -3.21 -2.18 -21.49
CA GLY A 31 -2.30 -1.20 -20.88
C GLY A 31 -1.13 -1.88 -20.17
N PHE A 32 -1.41 -2.98 -19.47
CA PHE A 32 -0.41 -3.79 -18.79
C PHE A 32 0.61 -4.35 -19.79
N VAL A 33 0.13 -5.07 -20.81
CA VAL A 33 0.97 -5.71 -21.85
C VAL A 33 1.82 -4.68 -22.56
N ARG A 34 1.25 -3.54 -22.94
CA ARG A 34 2.02 -2.47 -23.60
C ARG A 34 3.13 -1.93 -22.70
N THR A 35 2.83 -1.68 -21.43
CA THR A 35 3.81 -1.16 -20.49
C THR A 35 4.93 -2.17 -20.30
N PHE A 36 4.58 -3.43 -20.06
CA PHE A 36 5.53 -4.52 -19.90
C PHE A 36 6.43 -4.70 -21.13
N LEU A 37 5.86 -4.70 -22.35
CA LEU A 37 6.63 -4.82 -23.59
C LEU A 37 7.62 -3.66 -23.81
N LEU A 38 7.27 -2.45 -23.37
CA LEU A 38 8.13 -1.26 -23.53
C LEU A 38 9.20 -1.13 -22.46
N THR A 39 8.90 -1.52 -21.22
CA THR A 39 9.79 -1.31 -20.06
C THR A 39 10.49 -2.58 -19.59
N GLN A 40 10.07 -3.75 -20.09
CA GLN A 40 10.43 -5.08 -19.59
C GLN A 40 10.23 -5.25 -18.08
N LYS A 41 9.36 -4.43 -17.48
CA LYS A 41 9.06 -4.45 -16.05
C LYS A 41 7.56 -4.35 -15.86
N PRO A 42 6.94 -5.21 -15.03
CA PRO A 42 5.54 -5.09 -14.71
C PRO A 42 5.30 -3.72 -14.04
N PRO A 43 4.25 -2.97 -14.45
CA PRO A 43 3.89 -1.73 -13.79
C PRO A 43 3.65 -1.98 -12.30
N ARG A 44 4.11 -1.07 -11.43
CA ARG A 44 3.81 -1.17 -10.00
C ARG A 44 2.34 -0.82 -9.79
N PRO A 45 1.63 -1.47 -8.84
CA PRO A 45 0.31 -1.02 -8.42
C PRO A 45 0.39 0.47 -8.09
N ARG A 46 -0.46 1.28 -8.71
CA ARG A 46 -0.64 2.65 -8.23
C ARG A 46 -1.39 2.53 -6.91
N ALA A 47 -0.80 3.05 -5.82
CA ALA A 47 -1.54 3.31 -4.60
C ALA A 47 -2.85 4.01 -4.99
N THR A 48 -3.98 3.36 -4.76
CA THR A 48 -5.29 3.94 -5.06
C THR A 48 -5.49 5.17 -4.17
N GLY A 49 -6.28 6.17 -4.60
CA GLY A 49 -6.51 7.38 -3.77
C GLY A 49 -6.95 7.02 -2.34
N VAL A 50 -7.73 5.95 -2.19
CA VAL A 50 -8.16 5.36 -0.92
C VAL A 50 -6.98 4.91 -0.05
N THR A 51 -5.94 4.29 -0.61
CA THR A 51 -4.73 3.89 0.15
C THR A 51 -3.95 5.11 0.67
N VAL A 52 -3.87 6.19 -0.11
CA VAL A 52 -3.16 7.41 0.30
C VAL A 52 -3.91 8.12 1.44
N GLU A 53 -5.23 8.22 1.34
CA GLU A 53 -6.07 8.82 2.38
C GLU A 53 -6.05 8.00 3.68
N ALA A 54 -6.08 6.67 3.56
CA ALA A 54 -5.99 5.76 4.71
C ALA A 54 -4.65 5.90 5.44
N VAL A 55 -3.53 5.93 4.71
CA VAL A 55 -2.19 6.16 5.30
C VAL A 55 -2.12 7.52 5.98
N ALA A 56 -2.64 8.58 5.34
CA ALA A 56 -2.68 9.92 5.94
C ALA A 56 -3.55 9.96 7.23
N ALA A 57 -4.67 9.24 7.26
CA ALA A 57 -5.50 9.12 8.45
C ALA A 57 -4.77 8.37 9.58
N LEU A 58 -4.10 7.25 9.26
CA LEU A 58 -3.31 6.47 10.24
C LEU A 58 -2.17 7.30 10.84
N ASN A 59 -1.45 8.05 10.02
CA ASN A 59 -0.38 8.94 10.50
C ASN A 59 -0.90 10.04 11.44
N ARG A 60 -2.07 10.62 11.15
CA ARG A 60 -2.72 11.60 12.05
C ARG A 60 -3.06 10.96 13.39
N THR A 61 -3.67 9.78 13.39
CA THR A 61 -4.00 9.05 14.63
C THR A 61 -2.74 8.71 15.43
N GLY A 62 -1.68 8.21 14.78
CA GLY A 62 -0.41 7.92 15.44
C GLY A 62 0.25 9.15 16.06
N SER A 63 0.14 10.32 15.42
CA SER A 63 0.64 11.59 15.96
C SER A 63 -0.13 12.00 17.23
N ILE A 64 -1.46 11.88 17.22
CA ILE A 64 -2.30 12.19 18.38
C ILE A 64 -1.96 11.27 19.55
N LEU A 65 -1.81 9.96 19.31
CA LEU A 65 -1.41 9.01 20.36
C LEU A 65 -0.06 9.37 20.97
N ASN A 66 0.92 9.76 20.16
CA ASN A 66 2.21 10.21 20.66
C ASN A 66 2.10 11.47 21.53
N GLN A 67 1.25 12.42 21.14
CA GLN A 67 0.99 13.62 21.94
C GLN A 67 0.33 13.28 23.27
N ILE A 68 -0.68 12.39 23.27
CA ILE A 68 -1.34 11.89 24.49
C ILE A 68 -0.32 11.24 25.42
N ALA A 69 0.57 10.38 24.89
CA ALA A 69 1.61 9.73 25.67
C ALA A 69 2.58 10.75 26.31
N LYS A 70 3.03 11.75 25.53
CA LYS A 70 3.90 12.83 26.03
C LYS A 70 3.22 13.65 27.12
N ILE A 71 1.98 14.08 26.88
CA ILE A 71 1.21 14.88 27.85
C ILE A 71 0.94 14.06 29.12
N GLY A 72 0.51 12.81 28.99
CA GLY A 72 0.26 11.90 30.11
C GLY A 72 1.51 11.66 30.96
N ASN A 73 2.67 11.51 30.32
CA ASN A 73 3.95 11.34 31.00
C ASN A 73 4.39 12.63 31.73
N THR A 74 4.32 13.79 31.06
CA THR A 74 4.74 15.08 31.63
C THR A 74 3.81 15.54 32.76
N SER A 75 2.50 15.32 32.62
CA SER A 75 1.50 15.64 33.65
C SER A 75 1.48 14.64 34.82
N LYS A 76 2.23 13.54 34.73
CA LYS A 76 2.17 12.39 35.66
C LYS A 76 0.77 11.78 35.82
N THR A 77 -0.12 12.06 34.87
CA THR A 77 -1.48 11.50 34.85
C THR A 77 -1.45 10.03 34.43
N PHE A 78 -0.45 9.64 33.63
CA PHE A 78 -0.23 8.25 33.24
C PHE A 78 0.94 7.63 33.99
N SER A 79 0.74 6.38 34.39
CA SER A 79 1.81 5.48 34.79
C SER A 79 2.70 5.12 33.60
N ALA A 80 3.92 4.68 33.88
CA ALA A 80 4.85 4.19 32.85
C ALA A 80 4.32 2.97 32.08
N ALA A 81 3.34 2.23 32.63
CA ALA A 81 2.67 1.13 31.92
C ALA A 81 1.71 1.65 30.85
N GLU A 82 0.94 2.70 31.16
CA GLU A 82 -0.01 3.32 30.23
C GLU A 82 0.69 4.05 29.09
N VAL A 83 1.80 4.75 29.37
CA VAL A 83 2.64 5.37 28.32
C VAL A 83 3.16 4.30 27.35
N ARG A 84 3.60 3.14 27.86
CA ARG A 84 4.05 2.01 27.03
C ARG A 84 2.93 1.42 26.19
N ALA A 85 1.72 1.30 26.73
CA ALA A 85 0.57 0.80 25.97
C ALA A 85 0.20 1.72 24.79
N VAL A 86 0.23 3.04 24.99
CA VAL A 86 -0.04 4.02 23.93
C VAL A 86 1.06 4.01 22.85
N ALA A 87 2.33 3.89 23.26
CA ALA A 87 3.44 3.75 22.32
C ALA A 87 3.33 2.48 21.48
N ALA A 88 2.95 1.34 22.10
CA ALA A 88 2.73 0.09 21.39
C ALA A 88 1.56 0.17 20.39
N ALA A 89 0.48 0.88 20.74
CA ALA A 89 -0.63 1.13 19.82
C ALA A 89 -0.20 1.96 18.60
N ARG A 90 0.61 3.01 18.81
CA ARG A 90 1.20 3.80 17.72
C ARG A 90 2.04 2.92 16.78
N GLU A 91 2.87 2.04 17.33
CA GLU A 91 3.75 1.20 16.53
C GLU A 91 2.97 0.20 15.66
N ARG A 92 1.88 -0.36 16.20
CA ARG A 92 0.96 -1.21 15.43
C ARG A 92 0.31 -0.44 14.28
N LEU A 93 -0.13 0.79 14.50
CA LEU A 93 -0.71 1.63 13.45
C LEU A 93 0.31 1.98 12.35
N LEU A 94 1.56 2.24 12.73
CA LEU A 94 2.64 2.48 11.78
C LEU A 94 2.92 1.25 10.93
N SER A 95 2.99 0.06 11.55
CA SER A 95 3.17 -1.21 10.84
C SER A 95 2.06 -1.46 9.82
N ILE A 96 0.79 -1.22 10.19
CA ILE A 96 -0.35 -1.33 9.27
C ILE A 96 -0.23 -0.34 8.11
N ALA A 97 0.17 0.91 8.37
CA ALA A 97 0.35 1.90 7.32
C ALA A 97 1.46 1.49 6.32
N THR A 98 2.58 0.95 6.80
CA THR A 98 3.67 0.45 5.95
C THR A 98 3.26 -0.73 5.08
N GLN A 99 2.44 -1.65 5.61
CA GLN A 99 1.89 -2.76 4.82
C GLN A 99 0.95 -2.24 3.71
N LEU A 100 0.15 -1.21 4.00
CA LEU A 100 -0.76 -0.59 3.03
C LEU A 100 -0.03 0.18 1.91
N GLU A 101 1.16 0.72 2.18
CA GLU A 101 2.02 1.35 1.16
C GLU A 101 2.68 0.34 0.20
N GLY A 102 2.51 -0.97 0.44
CA GLY A 102 3.10 -2.02 -0.38
C GLY A 102 4.53 -2.41 0.04
N GLY A 103 4.93 -2.06 1.26
CA GLY A 103 6.17 -2.57 1.86
C GLY A 103 6.05 -4.06 2.15
N SER A 104 6.43 -4.90 1.19
CA SER A 104 6.77 -6.30 1.48
C SER A 104 8.09 -6.31 2.24
N THR A 105 8.13 -7.06 3.35
CA THR A 105 9.37 -7.38 4.07
C THR A 105 10.23 -8.32 3.24
#